data_AF-W7VZT3-F1
#
_entry.id   AF-W7VZT3-F1
#
_cell.length_a   1.000
_cell.length_b   1.000
_cell.length_c   1.000
_cell.angle_alpha   90.00
_cell.angle_beta   90.00
_cell.angle_gamma   90.00
#
_symmetry.space_group_name_H-M   'P 1'
#
loop_
_entity.id
_entity.type
_entity.pdbx_description
1 polymer ?
#
loop_
_entity_poly.entity_id
_entity_poly.type
_entity_poly.pdbx_seq_one_letter_code
_entity_poly.pdbx_strand_id
1 'polypeptide(L)'
;MKIFGLEITKAMTPVPTMRNVWRVISEPFSGAWQMNVDEKVGDLTTYPTLYACIYRISSDIGKLPFRLRQRDEAGIWSDVPSAAYDPVLRKPNGFQTAGQFREYWLLTKLIQGNATSSSAATTAAS
;
A
#
# COMPACT_ATOMS: atom_id res chain seq x y z
N MET A 1 4.19 32.62 9.37
CA MET A 1 4.46 34.08 9.41
C MET A 1 3.16 34.80 9.12
N LYS A 2 2.82 35.85 9.88
CA LYS A 2 1.62 36.66 9.68
C LYS A 2 1.98 37.87 8.84
N ILE A 3 1.34 38.03 7.69
CA ILE A 3 1.46 39.21 6.83
C ILE A 3 0.04 39.70 6.56
N PHE A 4 -0.26 40.96 6.92
CA PHE A 4 -1.57 41.62 6.75
C PHE A 4 -2.79 40.82 7.25
N GLY A 5 -2.72 40.27 8.46
CA GLY A 5 -3.87 39.62 9.11
C GLY A 5 -4.28 38.26 8.53
N LEU A 6 -3.59 37.75 7.49
CA LEU A 6 -3.79 36.41 6.96
C LEU A 6 -2.70 35.47 7.50
N GLU A 7 -3.12 34.36 8.10
CA GLU A 7 -2.20 33.26 8.46
C GLU A 7 -1.88 32.43 7.22
N ILE A 8 -0.73 32.69 6.60
CA ILE A 8 -0.20 31.83 5.53
C ILE A 8 0.40 30.59 6.18
N THR A 9 -0.40 29.54 6.29
CA THR A 9 0.10 28.19 6.53
C THR A 9 0.53 27.62 5.18
N LYS A 10 1.84 27.43 5.01
CA LYS A 10 2.36 26.66 3.87
C LYS A 10 2.05 25.19 4.12
N ALA A 11 0.83 24.75 3.84
CA ALA A 11 0.57 23.34 3.67
C ALA A 11 1.33 22.88 2.43
N MET A 12 2.20 21.88 2.58
CA MET A 12 2.83 21.20 1.45
C MET A 12 1.73 20.39 0.75
N THR A 13 0.91 21.07 -0.04
CA THR A 13 0.09 20.41 -1.04
C THR A 13 1.05 19.91 -2.10
N PRO A 14 0.98 18.62 -2.51
CA PRO A 14 1.77 18.18 -3.64
C PRO A 14 1.42 19.09 -4.82
N VAL A 15 2.45 19.59 -5.52
CA VAL A 15 2.24 20.37 -6.74
C VAL A 15 1.28 19.56 -7.61
N PRO A 16 0.12 20.11 -8.02
CA PRO A 16 -0.80 19.39 -8.86
C PRO A 16 0.00 18.96 -10.10
N THR A 17 0.16 17.66 -10.27
CA THR A 17 0.84 17.06 -11.41
C THR A 17 -0.06 17.18 -12.64
N MET A 18 -0.37 18.43 -13.02
CA MET A 18 -0.81 18.80 -14.36
C MET A 18 0.41 18.74 -15.31
N ARG A 19 1.17 17.65 -15.23
CA ARG A 19 2.22 17.33 -16.17
C ARG A 19 1.51 16.66 -17.33
N ASN A 20 1.46 17.33 -18.47
CA ASN A 20 1.01 16.78 -19.76
C ASN A 20 1.17 15.25 -19.78
N VAL A 21 0.05 14.52 -19.77
CA VAL A 21 0.01 13.05 -19.77
C VAL A 21 0.85 12.45 -20.92
N TRP A 22 1.09 13.26 -21.96
CA TRP A 22 1.92 12.97 -23.13
C TRP A 22 3.45 13.15 -22.94
N ARG A 23 3.94 13.58 -21.77
CA ARG A 23 5.37 13.78 -21.46
C ARG A 23 5.76 13.23 -20.08
N VAL A 24 5.22 12.08 -19.71
CA VAL A 24 5.77 11.31 -18.58
C VAL A 24 6.69 10.25 -19.18
N ILE A 25 8.00 10.52 -19.11
CA ILE A 25 9.01 9.50 -19.40
C ILE A 25 9.11 8.67 -18.12
N SER A 26 8.65 7.42 -18.18
CA SER A 26 8.83 6.46 -17.09
C SER A 26 10.25 5.92 -17.18
N GLU A 27 11.20 6.60 -16.54
CA GLU A 27 12.58 6.15 -16.44
C GLU A 27 12.85 5.47 -15.09
N PRO A 28 13.69 4.42 -15.03
CA PRO A 28 13.97 3.69 -13.79
C PRO A 28 14.63 4.57 -12.71
N PHE A 29 15.44 5.53 -13.16
CA PHE A 29 16.01 6.59 -12.34
C PHE A 29 16.25 7.84 -13.20
N SER A 30 16.39 8.99 -12.55
CA SER A 30 16.57 10.28 -13.23
C SER A 30 17.74 10.25 -14.22
N GLY A 31 17.46 10.48 -15.51
CA GLY A 31 18.46 10.51 -16.58
C GLY A 31 18.78 9.16 -17.23
N ALA A 32 18.16 8.06 -16.81
CA ALA A 32 18.40 6.73 -17.39
C ALA A 32 18.13 6.70 -18.90
N TRP A 33 17.16 7.48 -19.40
CA TRP A 33 16.89 7.57 -20.84
C TRP A 33 18.05 8.21 -21.64
N GLN A 34 18.86 9.10 -21.05
CA GLN A 34 20.02 9.74 -21.73
C GLN A 34 21.18 8.76 -21.86
N MET A 35 21.26 7.84 -20.89
CA MET A 35 22.27 6.79 -20.84
C MET A 35 21.83 5.55 -21.62
N ASN A 36 20.64 5.56 -22.24
CA ASN A 36 20.03 4.40 -22.89
C ASN A 36 19.96 3.17 -21.96
N VAL A 37 19.71 3.41 -20.66
CA VAL A 37 19.53 2.37 -19.65
C VAL A 37 18.03 2.07 -19.56
N ASP A 38 17.65 0.89 -20.00
CA ASP A 38 16.28 0.36 -19.87
C ASP A 38 16.29 -0.77 -18.84
N GLU A 39 15.46 -0.64 -17.80
CA GLU A 39 15.26 -1.68 -16.79
C GLU A 39 13.80 -2.09 -16.77
N LYS A 40 13.55 -3.36 -17.07
CA LYS A 40 12.21 -3.94 -17.05
C LYS A 40 11.98 -4.65 -15.72
N VAL A 41 10.78 -4.47 -15.16
CA VAL A 41 10.38 -5.15 -13.90
C VAL A 41 10.55 -6.68 -14.01
N GLY A 42 10.27 -7.27 -15.18
CA GLY A 42 10.49 -8.70 -15.42
C GLY A 42 11.94 -9.15 -15.30
N ASP A 43 12.89 -8.32 -15.75
CA ASP A 43 14.32 -8.62 -15.68
C ASP A 43 14.82 -8.51 -14.22
N LEU A 44 14.37 -7.47 -13.51
CA LEU A 44 14.71 -7.26 -12.10
C LEU A 44 14.18 -8.38 -11.20
N THR A 45 12.93 -8.79 -11.39
CA THR A 45 12.30 -9.85 -10.57
C THR A 45 12.92 -11.24 -10.79
N THR A 46 13.64 -11.44 -11.89
CA THR A 46 14.39 -12.68 -12.17
C THR A 46 15.70 -12.76 -11.38
N TYR A 47 16.20 -11.63 -10.85
CA TYR A 47 17.41 -11.61 -10.02
C TYR A 47 17.15 -12.32 -8.67
N PRO A 48 17.85 -13.43 -8.37
CA PRO A 48 17.49 -14.30 -7.24
C PRO A 48 17.60 -13.62 -5.88
N THR A 49 18.54 -12.69 -5.71
CA THR A 49 18.71 -12.00 -4.43
C THR A 49 17.58 -10.99 -4.18
N LEU A 50 17.13 -10.29 -5.23
CA LEU A 50 15.97 -9.38 -5.13
C LEU A 50 14.70 -10.18 -4.81
N TYR A 51 14.47 -11.30 -5.52
CA TYR A 51 13.35 -12.19 -5.25
C TYR A 51 13.35 -12.68 -3.79
N ALA A 52 14.50 -13.08 -3.27
CA ALA A 52 14.63 -13.52 -1.88
C ALA A 52 14.31 -12.40 -0.86
N CYS A 53 14.74 -11.16 -1.13
CA CYS A 53 14.43 -10.01 -0.29
C CYS A 53 12.92 -9.69 -0.29
N ILE A 54 12.31 -9.60 -1.47
CA ILE A 54 10.87 -9.35 -1.62
C ILE A 54 10.07 -10.42 -0.89
N TYR A 55 10.40 -11.68 -1.13
CA TYR A 55 9.71 -12.80 -0.52
C TYR A 55 9.84 -12.77 1.01
N ARG A 56 11.04 -12.55 1.55
CA ARG A 56 11.25 -12.46 3.01
C ARG A 56 10.40 -11.37 3.66
N ILE A 57 10.38 -10.17 3.10
CA ILE A 57 9.57 -9.06 3.62
C ILE A 57 8.08 -9.43 3.59
N SER A 58 7.60 -10.01 2.48
CA SER A 58 6.20 -10.41 2.34
C SER A 58 5.78 -11.51 3.30
N SER A 59 6.60 -12.56 3.46
CA SER A 59 6.34 -13.67 4.39
C SER A 59 6.35 -13.18 5.85
N ASP A 60 7.29 -12.29 6.21
CA ASP A 60 7.36 -11.78 7.59
C ASP A 60 6.15 -10.91 7.94
N ILE A 61 5.64 -10.11 6.99
CA ILE A 61 4.39 -9.36 7.17
C ILE A 61 3.17 -10.28 7.17
N GLY A 62 3.18 -11.36 6.38
CA GLY A 62 2.11 -12.37 6.39
C GLY A 62 1.87 -12.99 7.78
N LYS A 63 2.93 -13.14 8.58
CA LYS A 63 2.88 -13.68 9.96
C LYS A 63 2.23 -12.72 10.96
N LEU A 64 2.20 -11.41 10.70
CA LEU A 64 1.64 -10.43 11.61
C LEU A 64 0.10 -10.46 11.57
N PRO A 65 -0.60 -10.65 12.71
CA PRO A 65 -2.06 -10.65 12.73
C PRO A 65 -2.62 -9.22 12.59
N PHE A 66 -3.79 -9.09 11.97
CA PHE A 66 -4.55 -7.86 12.05
C PHE A 66 -5.10 -7.67 13.46
N ARG A 67 -4.95 -6.47 14.01
CA ARG A 67 -5.55 -6.06 15.28
C ARG A 67 -6.43 -4.85 15.04
N LEU A 68 -7.69 -4.94 15.47
CA LEU A 68 -8.58 -3.80 15.49
C LEU A 68 -8.33 -3.01 16.77
N ARG A 69 -7.91 -1.76 16.61
CA ARG A 69 -7.65 -0.85 17.72
C ARG A 69 -8.57 0.35 17.64
N GLN A 70 -9.13 0.74 18.77
CA GLN A 70 -9.87 1.97 18.93
C GLN A 70 -9.08 2.91 19.84
N ARG A 71 -9.23 4.21 19.61
CA ARG A 71 -8.62 5.23 20.45
C ARG A 71 -9.64 5.62 21.52
N ASP A 72 -9.27 5.47 22.78
CA ASP A 72 -10.09 5.89 23.92
C ASP A 72 -10.11 7.42 24.05
N GLU A 73 -11.04 7.94 24.85
CA GLU A 73 -11.17 9.39 25.14
C GLU A 73 -9.88 9.99 25.74
N ALA A 74 -9.12 9.18 26.48
CA ALA A 74 -7.81 9.53 27.03
C ALA A 74 -6.66 9.50 25.99
N GLY A 75 -6.95 9.15 24.73
CA GLY A 75 -5.99 9.15 23.63
C GLY A 75 -5.15 7.89 23.48
N ILE A 76 -5.40 6.86 24.29
CA ILE A 76 -4.69 5.57 24.31
C ILE A 76 -5.32 4.60 23.30
N TRP A 77 -4.51 3.79 22.62
CA TRP A 77 -5.00 2.74 21.72
C TRP A 77 -5.28 1.44 22.47
N SER A 78 -6.53 1.01 22.50
CA SER A 78 -6.99 -0.25 23.09
C SER A 78 -7.40 -1.25 22.00
N ASP A 79 -7.13 -2.55 22.21
CA ASP A 79 -7.58 -3.60 21.31
C ASP A 79 -9.08 -3.85 21.56
N VAL A 80 -9.92 -3.71 20.52
CA VAL A 80 -11.39 -3.81 20.65
C VAL A 80 -11.94 -4.96 19.80
N PRO A 81 -12.72 -5.88 20.38
CA PRO A 81 -13.43 -6.88 19.58
C PRO A 81 -14.64 -6.25 18.87
N SER A 82 -14.76 -6.46 17.56
CA SER A 82 -15.93 -6.05 16.79
C SER A 82 -16.48 -7.23 15.98
N ALA A 83 -17.72 -7.64 16.27
CA ALA A 83 -18.36 -8.76 15.60
C ALA A 83 -18.55 -8.54 14.09
N ALA A 84 -18.66 -7.29 13.64
CA ALA A 84 -18.81 -6.95 12.23
C ALA A 84 -17.51 -7.14 11.43
N TYR A 85 -16.36 -6.83 12.03
CA TYR A 85 -15.07 -6.84 11.33
C TYR A 85 -14.23 -8.09 11.59
N ASP A 86 -14.40 -8.75 12.74
CA ASP A 86 -13.69 -9.99 13.08
C ASP A 86 -13.74 -11.07 11.97
N PRO A 87 -14.89 -11.39 11.34
CA PRO A 87 -14.93 -12.43 10.30
C PRO A 87 -14.07 -12.08 9.09
N VAL A 88 -14.07 -10.82 8.64
CA VAL A 88 -13.30 -10.36 7.48
C VAL A 88 -11.81 -10.32 7.79
N LEU A 89 -11.43 -9.85 8.99
CA LEU A 89 -10.02 -9.78 9.41
C LEU A 89 -9.41 -11.17 9.61
N ARG A 90 -10.21 -12.14 10.05
CA ARG A 90 -9.78 -13.52 10.29
C ARG A 90 -9.74 -14.37 9.03
N LYS A 91 -10.74 -14.22 8.15
CA LYS A 91 -10.83 -14.94 6.88
C LYS A 91 -11.32 -14.00 5.77
N PRO A 92 -10.41 -13.30 5.08
CA PRO A 92 -10.76 -12.32 4.05
C PRO A 92 -11.50 -12.91 2.85
N ASN A 93 -11.19 -14.16 2.49
CA ASN A 93 -11.81 -14.84 1.35
C ASN A 93 -11.96 -16.35 1.61
N GLY A 94 -12.71 -17.05 0.74
CA GLY A 94 -12.97 -18.49 0.86
C GLY A 94 -11.78 -19.39 0.50
N PHE A 95 -10.78 -18.86 -0.22
CA PHE A 95 -9.74 -19.65 -0.89
C PHE A 95 -8.36 -19.58 -0.22
N GLN A 96 -8.11 -18.53 0.56
CA GLN A 96 -6.82 -18.20 1.18
C GLN A 96 -7.01 -17.90 2.67
N THR A 97 -5.95 -18.12 3.44
CA THR A 97 -5.88 -17.68 4.84
C THR A 97 -5.58 -16.17 4.95
N ALA A 98 -5.86 -15.55 6.09
CA ALA A 98 -5.53 -14.13 6.30
C ALA A 98 -4.03 -13.81 6.12
N GLY A 99 -3.15 -14.74 6.49
CA GLY A 99 -1.70 -14.59 6.29
C GLY A 99 -1.32 -14.58 4.81
N GLN A 100 -1.83 -15.54 4.03
CA GLN A 100 -1.62 -15.62 2.58
C GLN A 100 -2.17 -14.39 1.86
N PHE A 101 -3.33 -13.89 2.29
CA PHE A 101 -3.90 -12.65 1.74
C PHE A 101 -2.96 -11.45 1.95
N ARG A 102 -2.42 -11.28 3.17
CA ARG A 102 -1.46 -10.20 3.48
C ARG A 102 -0.17 -10.32 2.69
N GLU A 103 0.36 -11.53 2.59
CA GLU A 103 1.57 -11.82 1.83
C GLU A 103 1.39 -11.43 0.37
N TYR A 104 0.32 -11.88 -0.27
CA TYR A 104 0.01 -11.56 -1.66
C TYR A 104 -0.26 -10.07 -1.90
N TRP A 105 -0.99 -9.42 -0.98
CA TRP A 105 -1.23 -7.99 -1.02
C TRP A 105 0.07 -7.18 -0.95
N LEU A 106 1.01 -7.57 -0.09
CA LEU A 106 2.31 -6.90 -0.03
C LEU A 106 3.17 -7.22 -1.26
N LEU A 107 3.16 -8.46 -1.74
CA LEU A 107 3.91 -8.87 -2.91
C LEU A 107 3.51 -8.06 -4.14
N THR A 108 2.21 -7.88 -4.37
CA THR A 108 1.70 -7.01 -5.46
C THR A 108 2.13 -5.55 -5.27
N LYS A 109 2.09 -5.02 -4.04
CA LYS A 109 2.63 -3.68 -3.74
C LYS A 109 4.12 -3.54 -4.05
N LEU A 110 4.94 -4.53 -3.71
CA LEU A 110 6.39 -4.46 -3.90
C LEU A 110 6.80 -4.62 -5.37
N ILE A 111 6.09 -5.43 -6.15
CA ILE A 111 6.41 -5.67 -7.56
C ILE A 111 5.80 -4.60 -8.47
N GLN A 112 4.53 -4.24 -8.24
CA GLN A 112 3.75 -3.40 -9.15
C GLN A 112 3.55 -1.96 -8.65
N GLY A 113 3.89 -1.68 -7.38
CA GLY A 113 3.67 -0.37 -6.73
C GLY A 113 2.22 -0.13 -6.29
N ASN A 114 1.26 -0.91 -6.78
CA ASN A 114 -0.15 -0.87 -6.40
C ASN A 114 -0.66 -2.27 -6.02
N ALA A 115 -1.73 -2.29 -5.23
CA ALA A 115 -2.43 -3.52 -4.91
C ALA A 115 -3.91 -3.20 -4.78
N THR A 116 -4.73 -4.05 -5.37
CA THR A 116 -6.18 -3.90 -5.42
C THR A 116 -6.82 -5.06 -4.68
N SER A 117 -7.71 -4.76 -3.74
CA SER A 117 -8.60 -5.73 -3.12
C SER A 117 -10.05 -5.36 -3.45
N SER A 118 -10.80 -6.30 -4.03
CA SER A 118 -12.23 -6.13 -4.26
C SER A 118 -12.99 -6.63 -3.03
N SER A 119 -13.79 -5.77 -2.42
CA SER A 119 -14.79 -6.20 -1.43
C SER A 119 -16.13 -6.44 -2.14
N ALA A 120 -16.64 -7.65 -2.04
CA ALA A 120 -18.04 -7.92 -2.36
C ALA A 120 -18.85 -7.68 -1.09
N ALA A 121 -19.56 -6.56 -1.01
CA ALA A 121 -20.53 -6.35 0.04
C ALA A 121 -21.75 -7.21 -0.27
N THR A 122 -21.87 -8.38 0.37
CA THR A 122 -23.13 -9.12 0.35
C THR A 122 -24.14 -8.31 1.15
N THR A 123 -25.00 -7.57 0.44
CA THR A 123 -26.19 -6.95 1.04
C THR A 123 -27.05 -8.09 1.58
N ALA A 124 -26.99 -8.33 2.89
CA ALA A 124 -27.96 -9.19 3.54
C ALA A 124 -29.33 -8.51 3.39
N ALA A 125 -30.19 -9.11 2.57
CA ALA A 125 -31.59 -8.75 2.46
C ALA A 125 -32.27 -8.92 3.83
N SER A 126 -33.18 -7.99 4.09
CA SER A 126 -33.97 -7.79 5.30
C SER A 126 -34.79 -9.00 5.71
#